data_AF-A0A7K4IVH2-F1
#
_entry.id   AF-A0A7K4IVH2-F1
#
_cell.length_a   1.000
_cell.length_b   1.000
_cell.length_c   1.000
_cell.angle_alpha   90.00
_cell.angle_beta   90.00
_cell.angle_gamma   90.00
#
_symmetry.space_group_name_H-M   'P 1'
#
loop_
_entity.id
_entity.type
_entity.pdbx_description
1 polymer ?
#
loop_
_entity_poly.entity_id
_entity_poly.type
_entity_poly.pdbx_seq_one_letter_code
_entity_poly.pdbx_strand_id
1 'polypeptide(L)'
;AVKQLWGDGDHMAEINDMMAEQEAISGEKAKSVCDLFHDKAVRWQLITLFLVSSCMQLIGVNVVYFYAYNVFIEAGIPPAQTHYVSLGVGITEILSTVLCVSGSSAEFLSAVTCVSFKFLETTLMELQESHSSELTADSFSWVPYCSVALIFIFILSFGIGPAGVLCPFPTEIFIQSYRPAAYVFNGITNWIQLFILGLVFPFIV
;
A
#
# COMPACT_ATOMS: atom_id res chain seq x y z
N ALA A 1 -26.14 -3.14 -21.33
CA ALA A 1 -25.21 -3.18 -20.18
C ALA A 1 -25.31 -1.90 -19.35
N VAL A 2 -25.01 -0.72 -19.90
CA VAL A 2 -25.01 0.58 -19.17
C VAL A 2 -26.31 0.82 -18.40
N LYS A 3 -27.47 0.73 -19.07
CA LYS A 3 -28.80 0.87 -18.43
C LYS A 3 -29.07 -0.13 -17.30
N GLN A 4 -28.48 -1.32 -17.36
CA GLN A 4 -28.65 -2.36 -16.33
C GLN A 4 -27.77 -2.10 -15.10
N LEU A 5 -26.56 -1.54 -15.31
CA LEU A 5 -25.63 -1.24 -14.24
C LEU A 5 -25.96 0.09 -13.55
N TRP A 6 -26.38 1.10 -14.33
CA TRP A 6 -26.51 2.49 -13.87
C TRP A 6 -27.97 2.97 -13.80
N GLY A 7 -28.93 2.11 -14.13
CA GLY A 7 -30.36 2.43 -14.11
C GLY A 7 -30.82 3.33 -15.25
N ASP A 8 -32.06 3.80 -15.15
CA ASP A 8 -32.64 4.76 -16.09
C ASP A 8 -32.03 6.16 -15.89
N GLY A 9 -31.38 6.70 -16.93
CA GLY A 9 -30.72 8.00 -16.93
C GLY A 9 -30.14 8.34 -18.31
N ASP A 10 -29.75 9.60 -18.52
CA ASP A 10 -29.04 10.01 -19.72
C ASP A 10 -27.54 9.70 -19.58
N HIS A 11 -27.15 8.56 -20.13
CA HIS A 11 -25.76 8.07 -20.13
C HIS A 11 -25.07 8.31 -21.48
N MET A 12 -25.63 9.17 -22.34
CA MET A 12 -25.10 9.36 -23.70
C MET A 12 -23.69 9.93 -23.70
N ALA A 13 -23.34 10.79 -22.75
CA ALA A 13 -21.98 11.32 -22.62
C ALA A 13 -20.95 10.21 -22.36
N GLU A 14 -21.22 9.33 -21.38
CA GLU A 14 -20.34 8.20 -21.04
C GLU A 14 -20.24 7.19 -22.19
N ILE A 15 -21.37 6.89 -22.84
CA ILE A 15 -21.41 6.00 -24.01
C ILE A 15 -20.56 6.59 -25.15
N ASN A 16 -20.67 7.90 -25.40
CA ASN A 16 -19.86 8.55 -26.43
C ASN A 16 -18.37 8.52 -26.09
N ASP A 17 -18.00 8.70 -24.82
CA ASP A 17 -16.61 8.60 -24.37
C ASP A 17 -16.05 7.18 -24.55
N MET A 18 -16.82 6.15 -24.15
CA MET A 18 -16.49 4.75 -24.39
C MET A 18 -16.32 4.43 -25.89
N MET A 19 -17.19 4.99 -26.74
CA MET A 19 -17.10 4.83 -28.19
C MET A 19 -15.86 5.54 -28.75
N ALA A 20 -15.54 6.75 -28.27
CA ALA A 20 -14.34 7.47 -28.67
C ALA A 20 -13.07 6.73 -28.24
N GLU A 21 -13.02 6.14 -27.05
CA GLU A 21 -11.90 5.30 -26.60
C GLU A 21 -11.79 4.03 -27.49
N GLN A 22 -12.91 3.40 -27.82
CA GLN A 22 -12.93 2.23 -28.71
C GLN A 22 -12.47 2.56 -30.14
N GLU A 23 -12.86 3.72 -30.67
CA GLU A 23 -12.39 4.23 -31.97
C GLU A 23 -10.90 4.56 -31.94
N ALA A 24 -10.41 5.20 -30.87
CA ALA A 24 -8.99 5.50 -30.68
C ALA A 24 -8.12 4.22 -30.60
N ILE A 25 -8.67 3.13 -30.04
CA ILE A 25 -8.03 1.82 -30.00
C ILE A 25 -8.08 1.14 -31.37
N SER A 26 -8.98 1.54 -32.28
CA SER A 26 -9.08 1.05 -33.67
C SER A 26 -9.19 -0.48 -33.81
N GLY A 27 -9.68 -1.17 -32.77
CA GLY A 27 -9.69 -2.64 -32.72
C GLY A 27 -8.33 -3.29 -32.44
N GLU A 28 -7.33 -2.52 -32.02
CA GLU A 28 -6.06 -3.06 -31.52
C GLU A 28 -6.33 -4.00 -30.33
N LYS A 29 -5.73 -5.20 -30.41
CA LYS A 29 -5.76 -6.16 -29.32
C LYS A 29 -5.00 -5.61 -28.12
N ALA A 30 -5.31 -6.15 -26.94
CA ALA A 30 -4.54 -5.90 -25.72
C ALA A 30 -3.05 -6.04 -26.01
N LYS A 31 -2.28 -4.99 -25.69
CA LYS A 31 -0.85 -4.90 -25.98
C LYS A 31 -0.08 -5.83 -25.05
N SER A 32 1.05 -6.34 -25.53
CA SER A 32 1.94 -7.17 -24.72
C SER A 32 2.77 -6.32 -23.76
N VAL A 33 3.32 -6.95 -22.72
CA VAL A 33 4.27 -6.30 -21.80
C VAL A 33 5.51 -5.80 -22.55
N CYS A 34 5.95 -6.50 -23.60
CA CYS A 34 7.06 -6.01 -24.45
C CYS A 34 6.71 -4.71 -25.19
N ASP A 35 5.46 -4.56 -25.63
CA ASP A 35 5.02 -3.36 -26.34
C ASP A 35 5.02 -2.14 -25.42
N LEU A 36 4.73 -2.35 -24.13
CA LEU A 36 4.76 -1.33 -23.09
C LEU A 36 6.16 -0.68 -22.92
N PHE A 37 7.23 -1.45 -23.07
CA PHE A 37 8.60 -0.93 -23.03
C PHE A 37 9.05 -0.29 -24.33
N HIS A 38 8.53 -0.78 -25.45
CA HIS A 38 8.98 -0.35 -26.76
C HIS A 38 8.33 0.96 -27.20
N ASP A 39 7.04 1.14 -26.90
CA ASP A 39 6.27 2.32 -27.27
C ASP A 39 6.72 3.55 -26.48
N LYS A 40 7.12 4.61 -27.20
CA LYS A 40 7.57 5.88 -26.61
C LYS A 40 6.43 6.68 -26.00
N ALA A 41 5.19 6.48 -26.45
CA ALA A 41 4.01 7.21 -25.98
C ALA A 41 3.67 6.89 -24.52
N VAL A 42 4.00 5.68 -24.04
CA VAL A 42 3.66 5.20 -22.69
C VAL A 42 4.85 5.16 -21.72
N ARG A 43 6.04 5.62 -22.13
CA ARG A 43 7.26 5.53 -21.31
C ARG A 43 7.16 6.32 -20.01
N TRP A 44 6.62 7.53 -20.07
CA TRP A 44 6.48 8.36 -18.87
C TRP A 44 5.44 7.80 -17.90
N GLN A 45 4.36 7.22 -18.41
CA GLN A 45 3.40 6.46 -17.61
C GLN A 45 4.05 5.27 -16.92
N LEU A 46 4.86 4.48 -17.64
CA LEU A 46 5.56 3.32 -17.09
C LEU A 46 6.60 3.72 -16.03
N ILE A 47 7.38 4.78 -16.28
CA ILE A 47 8.35 5.31 -15.30
C ILE A 47 7.62 5.79 -14.04
N THR A 48 6.50 6.49 -14.20
CA THR A 48 5.70 6.98 -13.07
C THR A 48 5.11 5.81 -12.27
N LEU A 49 4.56 4.80 -12.95
CA LEU A 49 4.07 3.57 -12.33
C LEU A 49 5.17 2.87 -11.52
N PHE A 50 6.34 2.68 -12.12
CA PHE A 50 7.48 2.06 -11.45
C PHE A 50 7.93 2.89 -10.23
N LEU A 51 8.07 4.20 -10.38
CA LEU A 51 8.53 5.08 -9.30
C LEU A 51 7.55 5.09 -8.12
N VAL A 52 6.26 5.27 -8.40
CA VAL A 52 5.21 5.27 -7.36
C VAL A 52 5.16 3.90 -6.67
N SER A 53 5.14 2.81 -7.41
CA SER A 53 5.14 1.45 -6.83
C SER A 53 6.37 1.20 -5.94
N SER A 54 7.55 1.64 -6.40
CA SER A 54 8.80 1.56 -5.64
C SER A 54 8.77 2.40 -4.36
N CYS A 55 8.34 3.66 -4.45
CA CYS A 55 8.19 4.53 -3.29
C CYS A 55 7.25 3.91 -2.25
N MET A 56 6.15 3.31 -2.71
CA MET A 56 5.18 2.68 -1.82
C MET A 56 5.73 1.43 -1.14
N GLN A 57 6.54 0.63 -1.84
CA GLN A 57 7.24 -0.48 -1.21
C GLN A 57 8.27 0.00 -0.17
N LEU A 58 8.97 1.11 -0.46
CA LEU A 58 9.97 1.72 0.42
C LEU A 58 9.39 2.40 1.67
N ILE A 59 8.07 2.69 1.71
CA ILE A 59 7.37 3.05 2.96
C ILE A 59 7.50 1.92 4.00
N GLY A 60 7.87 0.70 3.59
CA GLY A 60 8.23 -0.36 4.54
C GLY A 60 7.02 -1.01 5.21
N VAL A 61 5.81 -0.83 4.69
CA VAL A 61 4.62 -1.50 5.23
C VAL A 61 4.80 -3.01 5.34
N ASN A 62 5.43 -3.63 4.32
CA ASN A 62 5.70 -5.06 4.29
C ASN A 62 6.73 -5.48 5.35
N VAL A 63 7.69 -4.61 5.67
CA VAL A 63 8.61 -4.83 6.79
C VAL A 63 7.84 -4.86 8.10
N VAL A 64 6.96 -3.86 8.31
CA VAL A 64 6.12 -3.80 9.52
C VAL A 64 5.29 -5.08 9.63
N TYR A 65 4.70 -5.59 8.54
CA TYR A 65 3.97 -6.87 8.59
C TYR A 65 4.86 -8.07 8.92
N PHE A 66 6.07 -8.16 8.36
CA PHE A 66 7.00 -9.26 8.63
C PHE A 66 7.49 -9.27 10.09
N TYR A 67 7.71 -8.10 10.68
CA TYR A 67 8.34 -7.96 12.00
C TYR A 67 7.36 -7.55 13.11
N ALA A 68 6.12 -7.18 12.80
CA ALA A 68 5.11 -6.81 13.79
C ALA A 68 4.97 -7.89 14.87
N TYR A 69 5.06 -9.17 14.49
CA TYR A 69 4.96 -10.25 15.45
C TYR A 69 6.13 -10.28 16.45
N ASN A 70 7.35 -10.07 15.98
CA ASN A 70 8.52 -10.00 16.85
C ASN A 70 8.39 -8.82 17.82
N VAL A 71 7.95 -7.65 17.32
CA VAL A 71 7.67 -6.47 18.14
C VAL A 71 6.58 -6.76 19.19
N PHE A 72 5.54 -7.51 18.85
CA PHE A 72 4.49 -7.88 19.80
C PHE A 72 4.98 -8.82 20.91
N ILE A 73 5.85 -9.79 20.57
CA ILE A 73 6.44 -10.69 21.57
C ILE A 73 7.38 -9.91 22.48
N GLU A 74 8.26 -9.07 21.92
CA GLU A 74 9.16 -8.22 22.70
C GLU A 74 8.39 -7.21 23.56
N ALA A 75 7.20 -6.81 23.11
CA ALA A 75 6.30 -5.97 23.90
C ALA A 75 5.64 -6.69 25.09
N GLY A 76 5.94 -7.98 25.31
CA GLY A 76 5.44 -8.76 26.43
C GLY A 76 4.09 -9.45 26.16
N ILE A 77 3.62 -9.49 24.91
CA ILE A 77 2.40 -10.24 24.55
C ILE A 77 2.74 -11.73 24.51
N PRO A 78 2.07 -12.58 25.32
CA PRO A 78 2.34 -14.01 25.33
C PRO A 78 2.08 -14.61 23.93
N PRO A 79 2.92 -15.55 23.46
CA PRO A 79 2.71 -16.23 22.16
C PRO A 79 1.34 -16.91 22.01
N ALA A 80 0.71 -17.29 23.14
CA ALA A 80 -0.64 -17.86 23.14
C ALA A 80 -1.75 -16.86 22.75
N GLN A 81 -1.50 -15.56 22.88
CA GLN A 81 -2.46 -14.48 22.58
C GLN A 81 -2.21 -13.81 21.24
N THR A 82 -1.16 -14.18 20.53
CA THR A 82 -0.77 -13.64 19.23
C THR A 82 -1.90 -13.65 18.19
N HIS A 83 -2.71 -14.70 18.19
CA HIS A 83 -3.84 -14.81 17.26
C HIS A 83 -4.84 -13.67 17.43
N TYR A 84 -5.02 -13.13 18.63
CA TYR A 84 -5.88 -11.96 18.87
C TYR A 84 -5.31 -10.67 18.29
N VAL A 85 -3.99 -10.51 18.35
CA VAL A 85 -3.33 -9.33 17.77
C VAL A 85 -3.39 -9.39 16.25
N SER A 86 -3.15 -10.55 15.66
CA SER A 86 -3.31 -10.76 14.21
C SER A 86 -4.76 -10.53 13.75
N LEU A 87 -5.75 -11.00 14.53
CA LEU A 87 -7.16 -10.69 14.27
C LEU A 87 -7.44 -9.19 14.35
N GLY A 88 -6.89 -8.51 15.35
CA GLY A 88 -6.97 -7.05 15.47
C GLY A 88 -6.43 -6.35 14.23
N VAL A 89 -5.26 -6.78 13.73
CA VAL A 89 -4.64 -6.19 12.53
C VAL A 89 -5.58 -6.32 11.34
N GLY A 90 -6.16 -7.50 11.12
CA GLY A 90 -7.14 -7.71 10.05
C GLY A 90 -8.41 -6.85 10.20
N ILE A 91 -8.91 -6.65 11.42
CA ILE A 91 -10.05 -5.75 11.68
C ILE A 91 -9.67 -4.30 11.34
N THR A 92 -8.47 -3.87 11.71
CA THR A 92 -7.97 -2.52 11.40
C THR A 92 -7.81 -2.32 9.89
N GLU A 93 -7.38 -3.32 9.15
CA GLU A 93 -7.30 -3.27 7.67
C GLU A 93 -8.69 -3.14 7.03
N ILE A 94 -9.66 -3.92 7.49
CA ILE A 94 -11.05 -3.83 7.00
C ILE A 94 -11.60 -2.43 7.29
N LEU A 95 -11.41 -1.94 8.51
CA LEU A 95 -11.86 -0.60 8.90
C LEU A 95 -11.18 0.48 8.06
N SER A 96 -9.87 0.36 7.82
CA SER A 96 -9.12 1.29 6.97
C SER A 96 -9.68 1.34 5.55
N THR A 97 -10.07 0.19 4.99
CA THR A 97 -10.62 0.08 3.64
C THR A 97 -12.00 0.73 3.56
N VAL A 98 -12.86 0.49 4.57
CA VAL A 98 -14.18 1.13 4.66
C VAL A 98 -14.04 2.65 4.76
N LEU A 99 -13.11 3.13 5.58
CA LEU A 99 -12.84 4.56 5.74
C LEU A 99 -12.27 5.20 4.46
N CYS A 100 -11.46 4.46 3.70
CA CYS A 100 -10.94 4.88 2.39
C CYS A 100 -12.10 5.15 1.41
N VAL A 101 -13.05 4.23 1.32
CA VAL A 101 -14.20 4.34 0.39
C VAL A 101 -15.17 5.43 0.82
N SER A 102 -15.27 5.72 2.12
CA SER A 102 -16.19 6.75 2.64
C SER A 102 -15.78 8.20 2.35
N GLY A 103 -14.69 8.44 1.62
CA GLY A 103 -14.30 9.78 1.17
C GLY A 103 -13.53 10.60 2.20
N SER A 104 -12.78 9.94 3.08
CA SER A 104 -11.86 10.62 4.00
C SER A 104 -10.89 11.53 3.21
N SER A 105 -10.74 12.80 3.63
CA SER A 105 -9.94 13.80 2.90
C SER A 105 -8.50 13.31 2.70
N ALA A 106 -8.04 13.25 1.44
CA ALA A 106 -6.70 12.79 1.07
C ALA A 106 -5.57 13.58 1.77
N GLU A 107 -5.79 14.87 2.04
CA GLU A 107 -4.84 15.75 2.72
C GLU A 107 -4.62 15.35 4.18
N PHE A 108 -5.70 15.00 4.89
CA PHE A 108 -5.64 14.53 6.27
C PHE A 108 -4.88 13.21 6.38
N LEU A 109 -5.09 12.30 5.43
CA LEU A 109 -4.52 10.95 5.45
C LEU A 109 -3.04 10.91 5.10
N SER A 110 -2.62 11.75 4.16
CA SER A 110 -1.19 11.94 3.86
C SER A 110 -0.44 12.51 5.07
N ALA A 111 -1.03 13.49 5.77
CA ALA A 111 -0.47 14.05 6.99
C ALA A 111 -0.37 13.01 8.12
N VAL A 112 -1.43 12.23 8.36
CA VAL A 112 -1.42 11.17 9.39
C VAL A 112 -0.37 10.10 9.06
N THR A 113 -0.27 9.65 7.80
CA THR A 113 0.74 8.65 7.40
C THR A 113 2.17 9.15 7.64
N CYS A 114 2.45 10.40 7.29
CA CYS A 114 3.76 11.03 7.55
C CYS A 114 4.07 11.13 9.05
N VAL A 115 3.09 11.49 9.87
CA VAL A 115 3.23 11.56 11.33
C VAL A 115 3.45 10.17 11.93
N SER A 116 2.68 9.16 11.49
CA SER A 116 2.83 7.77 11.94
C SER A 116 4.20 7.20 11.59
N PHE A 117 4.72 7.50 10.40
CA PHE A 117 6.05 7.04 9.98
C PHE A 117 7.16 7.65 10.84
N LYS A 118 7.12 8.98 11.04
CA LYS A 118 8.10 9.67 11.91
C LYS A 118 8.05 9.17 13.35
N PHE A 119 6.86 8.90 13.87
CA PHE A 119 6.71 8.45 15.25
C PHE A 119 7.09 6.97 15.44
N LEU A 120 6.86 6.13 14.42
CA LEU A 120 7.35 4.75 14.40
C LEU A 120 8.89 4.72 14.35
N GLU A 121 9.49 5.57 13.52
CA GLU A 121 10.95 5.73 13.42
C GLU A 121 11.59 6.09 14.77
N THR A 122 11.04 7.11 15.46
CA THR A 122 11.55 7.52 16.78
C THR A 122 11.39 6.43 17.83
N THR A 123 10.24 5.75 17.86
CA THR A 123 9.98 4.68 18.86
C THR A 123 10.89 3.47 18.64
N LEU A 124 11.16 3.11 17.37
CA LEU A 124 12.09 2.03 17.04
C LEU A 124 13.55 2.38 17.37
N MET A 125 13.98 3.64 17.16
CA MET A 125 15.31 4.09 17.60
C MET A 125 15.46 4.03 19.12
N GLU A 126 14.43 4.45 19.87
CA GLU A 126 14.41 4.38 21.33
C GLU A 126 14.42 2.93 21.85
N LEU A 127 13.71 2.01 21.18
CA LEU A 127 13.75 0.56 21.48
C LEU A 127 15.14 -0.04 21.19
N GLN A 128 15.78 0.33 20.07
CA GLN A 128 17.13 -0.11 19.70
C GLN A 128 18.16 0.35 20.74
N GLU A 129 18.06 1.61 21.19
CA GLU A 129 18.94 2.19 22.20
C GLU A 129 18.74 1.52 23.58
N SER A 130 17.48 1.24 23.94
CA SER A 130 17.13 0.49 25.16
C SER A 130 17.73 -0.92 25.19
N HIS A 131 17.73 -1.63 24.05
CA HIS A 131 18.30 -2.99 23.94
C HIS A 131 19.83 -3.01 24.03
N SER A 132 20.51 -1.94 23.60
CA SER A 132 21.97 -1.83 23.69
C SER A 132 22.48 -1.50 25.10
N SER A 133 21.60 -1.08 26.00
CA SER A 133 21.93 -0.67 27.36
C SER A 133 21.22 -1.59 28.35
N GLU A 134 21.80 -2.79 28.60
CA GLU A 134 21.31 -3.82 29.54
C GLU A 134 21.02 -3.32 30.98
N LEU A 135 21.31 -2.05 31.31
CA LEU A 135 21.06 -1.44 32.61
C LEU A 135 19.70 -0.73 32.78
N THR A 136 18.91 -0.54 31.71
CA THR A 136 17.72 0.35 31.76
C THR A 136 16.39 -0.37 31.45
N ALA A 137 16.37 -1.70 31.52
CA ALA A 137 15.19 -2.52 31.23
C ALA A 137 13.99 -2.27 32.17
N ASP A 138 14.20 -1.65 33.34
CA ASP A 138 13.16 -1.43 34.36
C ASP A 138 12.42 -0.08 34.24
N SER A 139 12.80 0.81 33.31
CA SER A 139 12.35 2.21 33.42
C SER A 139 11.01 2.53 32.75
N PHE A 140 10.55 1.77 31.74
CA PHE A 140 9.31 2.13 31.03
C PHE A 140 8.46 0.95 30.55
N SER A 141 7.62 0.44 31.45
CA SER A 141 6.60 -0.58 31.16
C SER A 141 5.56 -0.17 30.10
N TRP A 142 5.46 1.12 29.75
CA TRP A 142 4.47 1.65 28.81
C TRP A 142 4.93 1.68 27.35
N VAL A 143 6.25 1.72 27.08
CA VAL A 143 6.84 1.81 25.72
C VAL A 143 6.40 0.66 24.80
N PRO A 144 6.36 -0.60 25.28
CA PRO A 144 5.77 -1.72 24.56
C PRO A 144 4.34 -1.49 24.04
N TYR A 145 3.45 -1.02 24.92
CA TYR A 145 2.04 -0.82 24.61
C TYR A 145 1.84 0.33 23.62
N CYS A 146 2.63 1.39 23.73
CA CYS A 146 2.67 2.47 22.75
C CYS A 146 3.10 1.94 21.38
N SER A 147 4.15 1.12 21.31
CA SER A 147 4.63 0.52 20.05
C SER A 147 3.56 -0.31 19.35
N VAL A 148 2.81 -1.12 20.11
CA VAL A 148 1.66 -1.88 19.57
C VAL A 148 0.60 -0.94 19.00
N ALA A 149 0.16 0.06 19.76
CA ALA A 149 -0.85 1.02 19.32
C ALA A 149 -0.42 1.78 18.05
N LEU A 150 0.87 2.11 17.93
CA LEU A 150 1.42 2.78 16.76
C LEU A 150 1.42 1.91 15.51
N ILE A 151 1.70 0.61 15.64
CA ILE A 151 1.58 -0.32 14.50
C ILE A 151 0.15 -0.32 13.97
N PHE A 152 -0.86 -0.34 14.86
CA PHE A 152 -2.26 -0.24 14.47
C PHE A 152 -2.60 1.08 13.77
N ILE A 153 -2.15 2.21 14.32
CA ILE A 153 -2.35 3.54 13.71
C ILE A 153 -1.66 3.62 12.35
N PHE A 154 -0.46 3.07 12.22
CA PHE A 154 0.30 3.03 10.98
C PHE A 154 -0.43 2.22 9.91
N ILE A 155 -0.89 1.00 10.24
CA ILE A 155 -1.66 0.14 9.33
C ILE A 155 -2.96 0.84 8.91
N LEU A 156 -3.68 1.44 9.87
CA LEU A 156 -4.89 2.21 9.59
C LEU A 156 -4.61 3.36 8.61
N SER A 157 -3.55 4.13 8.84
CA SER A 157 -3.19 5.29 8.01
C SER A 157 -2.76 4.88 6.60
N PHE A 158 -1.95 3.82 6.51
CA PHE A 158 -1.51 3.25 5.24
C PHE A 158 -2.68 2.72 4.42
N GLY A 159 -3.63 2.04 5.06
CA GLY A 159 -4.81 1.47 4.42
C GLY A 159 -5.77 2.52 3.87
N ILE A 160 -5.98 3.64 4.58
CA ILE A 160 -6.88 4.70 4.12
C ILE A 160 -6.23 5.55 3.00
N GLY A 161 -4.91 5.76 3.02
CA GLY A 161 -4.23 6.62 2.05
C GLY A 161 -3.52 5.83 0.93
N PRO A 162 -2.21 5.52 1.09
CA PRO A 162 -1.38 4.89 0.07
C PRO A 162 -1.97 3.65 -0.61
N ALA A 163 -2.52 2.72 0.18
CA ALA A 163 -2.98 1.42 -0.32
C ALA A 163 -4.20 1.57 -1.25
N GLY A 164 -5.14 2.45 -0.90
CA GLY A 164 -6.35 2.69 -1.68
C GLY A 164 -6.07 3.32 -3.05
N VAL A 165 -5.05 4.19 -3.14
CA VAL A 165 -4.71 4.92 -4.37
C VAL A 165 -3.94 4.06 -5.36
N LEU A 166 -3.11 3.11 -4.89
CA LEU A 166 -2.27 2.26 -5.74
C LEU A 166 -3.06 1.28 -6.62
N CYS A 167 -4.19 0.78 -6.14
CA CYS A 167 -4.98 -0.23 -6.84
C CYS A 167 -5.59 0.27 -8.17
N PRO A 168 -6.26 1.45 -8.21
CA PRO A 168 -6.74 2.05 -9.45
C PRO A 168 -5.66 2.79 -10.24
N PHE A 169 -4.45 2.96 -9.70
CA PHE A 169 -3.41 3.76 -10.34
C PHE A 169 -3.06 3.33 -11.79
N PRO A 170 -2.91 2.02 -12.10
CA PRO A 170 -2.69 1.59 -13.48
C PRO A 170 -3.88 1.84 -14.41
N THR A 171 -5.12 1.81 -13.90
CA THR A 171 -6.32 2.06 -14.73
C THR A 171 -6.50 3.52 -15.08
N GLU A 172 -6.10 4.42 -14.18
CA GLU A 172 -6.18 5.88 -14.38
C GLU A 172 -5.11 6.39 -15.36
N ILE A 173 -3.93 5.77 -15.37
CA ILE A 173 -2.78 6.25 -16.16
C ILE A 173 -2.73 5.65 -17.56
N PHE A 174 -3.19 4.42 -17.73
CA PHE A 174 -3.12 3.70 -18.99
C PHE A 174 -4.48 3.62 -19.68
N ILE A 175 -4.47 3.83 -20.99
CA ILE A 175 -5.63 3.56 -21.86
C ILE A 175 -5.96 2.06 -21.88
N GLN A 176 -7.20 1.72 -22.22
CA GLN A 176 -7.73 0.36 -22.12
C GLN A 176 -6.86 -0.72 -22.78
N SER A 177 -6.18 -0.43 -23.90
CA SER A 177 -5.31 -1.40 -24.59
C SER A 177 -4.05 -1.79 -23.81
N TYR A 178 -3.53 -0.91 -22.96
CA TYR A 178 -2.30 -1.11 -22.18
C TYR A 178 -2.56 -1.52 -20.72
N ARG A 179 -3.78 -1.32 -20.18
CA ARG A 179 -4.12 -1.66 -18.78
C ARG A 179 -3.74 -3.08 -18.37
N PRO A 180 -4.05 -4.15 -19.15
CA PRO A 180 -3.68 -5.51 -18.76
C PRO A 180 -2.17 -5.70 -18.65
N ALA A 181 -1.40 -5.16 -19.59
CA ALA A 181 0.06 -5.23 -19.56
C ALA A 181 0.65 -4.43 -18.39
N ALA A 182 0.08 -3.26 -18.08
CA ALA A 182 0.49 -2.44 -16.95
C ALA A 182 0.25 -3.14 -15.60
N TYR A 183 -0.87 -3.86 -15.44
CA TYR A 183 -1.13 -4.66 -14.24
C TYR A 183 -0.12 -5.80 -14.07
N VAL A 184 0.20 -6.51 -15.15
CA VAL A 184 1.21 -7.58 -15.12
C VAL A 184 2.58 -7.01 -14.74
N PHE A 185 2.98 -5.89 -15.35
CA PHE A 185 4.24 -5.23 -15.02
C PHE A 185 4.29 -4.73 -13.57
N ASN A 186 3.23 -4.08 -13.09
CA ASN A 186 3.15 -3.62 -11.70
C ASN A 186 3.23 -4.80 -10.72
N GLY A 187 2.52 -5.90 -11.01
CA GLY A 187 2.57 -7.12 -10.20
C GLY A 187 3.96 -7.71 -10.14
N ILE A 188 4.62 -7.94 -11.29
CA ILE A 188 5.98 -8.48 -11.35
C ILE A 188 6.95 -7.59 -10.57
N THR A 189 6.86 -6.27 -10.78
CA THR A 189 7.70 -5.29 -10.09
C THR A 189 7.49 -5.36 -8.57
N ASN A 190 6.24 -5.36 -8.12
CA ASN A 190 5.91 -5.42 -6.70
C ASN A 190 6.44 -6.71 -6.04
N TRP A 191 6.26 -7.86 -6.68
CA TRP A 191 6.77 -9.14 -6.17
C TRP A 191 8.30 -9.19 -6.11
N ILE A 192 8.99 -8.66 -7.12
CA ILE A 192 10.46 -8.58 -7.12
C ILE A 192 10.94 -7.68 -5.98
N GLN A 193 10.32 -6.52 -5.79
CA GLN A 193 10.71 -5.61 -4.72
C GLN A 193 10.42 -6.19 -3.34
N LEU A 194 9.30 -6.89 -3.17
CA LEU A 194 8.98 -7.61 -1.94
C LEU A 194 10.02 -8.70 -1.64
N PHE A 195 10.44 -9.45 -2.66
CA PHE A 195 11.49 -10.46 -2.54
C PHE A 195 12.84 -9.84 -2.13
N ILE A 196 13.25 -8.76 -2.78
CA ILE A 196 14.48 -8.03 -2.43
C ILE A 196 14.41 -7.52 -0.99
N LEU A 197 13.29 -6.91 -0.60
CA LEU A 197 13.07 -6.42 0.75
C LEU A 197 13.18 -7.54 1.79
N GLY A 198 12.54 -8.69 1.54
CA GLY A 198 12.63 -9.86 2.41
C GLY A 198 14.03 -10.46 2.52
N LEU A 199 14.85 -10.35 1.48
CA LEU A 199 16.25 -10.79 1.51
C LEU A 199 17.19 -9.80 2.20
N VAL A 200 17.02 -8.50 1.95
CA VAL A 200 17.95 -7.47 2.41
C VAL A 200 17.70 -7.06 3.86
N PHE A 201 16.43 -7.02 4.27
CA PHE A 201 16.06 -6.50 5.59
C PHE A 201 16.69 -7.25 6.77
N PRO A 202 16.85 -8.59 6.75
CA PRO A 202 17.59 -9.32 7.79
C PRO A 202 19.08 -8.96 7.93
N PHE A 203 19.68 -8.24 6.97
CA PHE A 203 21.06 -7.74 7.08
C PHE A 203 21.11 -6.31 7.64
N ILE A 204 19.97 -5.62 7.72
CA ILE A 204 19.85 -4.25 8.24
C ILE A 204 19.55 -4.26 9.74
N VAL A 205 18.74 -5.22 10.19
CA VAL A 205 18.40 -5.48 11.61
C VAL A 205 19.41 -6.44 12.21
#